data_AF-A0A511W6W6-F1
#
_entry.id   AF-A0A511W6W6-F1
#
_cell.length_a   1.000
_cell.length_b   1.000
_cell.length_c   1.000
_cell.angle_alpha   90.00
_cell.angle_beta   90.00
_cell.angle_gamma   90.00
#
_symmetry.space_group_name_H-M   'P 1'
#
loop_
_entity.id
_entity.type
_entity.pdbx_description
1 polymer ?
#
loop_
_entity_poly.entity_id
_entity_poly.type
_entity_poly.pdbx_seq_one_letter_code
_entity_poly.pdbx_strand_id
1 'polypeptide(L)' 'MGRDEHKRKSRKPLGQTPKSEQLEARDVEFAEELADSADIEAQRRAEAADQRASQHQHNRRKS' A
#
# COMPACT_ATOMS: atom_id res chain seq x y z
N MET A 1 14.57 35.27 -19.84
CA MET A 1 15.10 33.98 -19.30
C MET A 1 14.20 33.53 -18.15
N GLY A 2 13.85 32.25 -18.10
CA GLY A 2 13.38 31.58 -16.88
C GLY A 2 11.87 31.61 -16.63
N ARG A 3 11.11 30.73 -17.32
CA ARG A 3 9.82 30.26 -16.77
C ARG A 3 9.22 29.00 -17.39
N ASP A 4 9.97 28.10 -18.06
CA ASP A 4 9.35 26.80 -18.42
C ASP A 4 10.28 25.61 -18.79
N GLU A 5 11.58 25.66 -18.50
CA GLU A 5 12.51 24.61 -18.98
C GLU A 5 12.47 23.31 -18.17
N HIS A 6 11.79 23.27 -17.01
CA HIS A 6 11.74 22.08 -16.13
C HIS A 6 10.43 21.28 -16.20
N LYS A 7 9.49 21.61 -17.10
CA LYS A 7 8.22 20.85 -17.26
C LYS A 7 8.35 19.53 -18.01
N ARG A 8 9.55 19.12 -18.42
CA ARG A 8 9.75 17.79 -19.01
C ARG A 8 9.99 16.77 -17.90
N LYS A 9 8.92 16.40 -17.21
CA LYS A 9 8.91 15.15 -16.44
C LYS A 9 9.14 14.03 -17.44
N SER A 10 10.36 13.52 -17.54
CA SER A 10 10.58 12.23 -18.17
C SER A 10 9.74 11.25 -17.36
N ARG A 11 8.59 10.84 -17.91
CA ARG A 11 7.80 9.71 -17.42
C ARG A 11 8.63 8.47 -17.72
N LYS A 12 9.79 8.33 -17.05
CA LYS A 12 10.44 7.04 -16.95
C LYS A 12 9.39 6.20 -16.24
N PRO A 13 8.78 5.20 -16.90
CA PRO A 13 7.96 4.26 -16.17
C PRO A 13 8.86 3.77 -15.04
N LEU A 14 8.36 3.80 -13.80
CA LEU A 14 8.97 3.02 -12.72
C LEU A 14 9.29 1.67 -13.36
N GLY A 15 10.58 1.31 -13.41
CA GLY A 15 11.04 0.18 -14.21
C GLY A 15 10.13 -0.99 -13.88
N GLN A 16 9.38 -1.46 -14.89
CA GLN A 16 8.46 -2.56 -14.68
C GLN A 16 9.28 -3.71 -14.14
N THR A 17 8.85 -4.30 -13.01
CA THR A 17 9.51 -5.49 -12.49
C THR A 17 9.54 -6.54 -13.60
N PRO A 18 10.71 -7.13 -13.91
CA PRO A 18 10.81 -8.20 -14.89
C PRO A 18 9.72 -9.24 -14.62
N LYS A 19 9.11 -9.81 -15.66
CA LYS A 19 7.99 -10.76 -15.50
C LYS A 19 8.35 -11.95 -14.60
N SER A 20 9.64 -12.31 -14.53
CA SER A 20 10.17 -13.35 -13.64
C SER A 20 10.16 -12.99 -12.15
N GLU A 21 10.15 -11.69 -11.83
CA GLU A 21 10.13 -11.16 -10.46
C GLU A 21 8.74 -10.68 -10.04
N GLN A 22 7.75 -10.77 -10.93
CA GLN A 22 6.35 -10.55 -10.58
C GLN A 22 5.85 -11.76 -9.81
N LEU A 23 5.82 -11.62 -8.49
CA LEU A 23 5.17 -12.58 -7.63
C LEU A 23 3.66 -12.56 -7.89
N GLU A 24 3.06 -13.73 -8.07
CA GLU A 24 1.61 -13.87 -8.07
C GLU A 24 1.09 -13.51 -6.66
N ALA A 25 0.01 -12.74 -6.59
CA ALA A 25 -0.65 -12.44 -5.34
C ALA A 25 -1.25 -13.74 -4.78
N ARG A 26 -0.53 -14.37 -3.87
CA ARG A 26 -0.94 -15.60 -3.20
C ARG A 26 -1.34 -15.24 -1.78
N ASP A 27 -2.55 -15.61 -1.40
CA ASP A 27 -3.01 -15.46 -0.03
C ASP A 27 -2.24 -16.49 0.82
N VAL A 28 -1.28 -16.01 1.62
CA VAL A 28 -0.50 -16.84 2.54
C VAL A 28 -1.00 -16.56 3.95
N GLU A 29 -1.42 -17.61 4.65
CA GLU A 29 -1.85 -17.54 6.04
C GLU A 29 -0.62 -17.46 6.94
N PHE A 30 -0.58 -16.46 7.83
CA PHE A 30 0.48 -16.34 8.83
C PHE A 30 0.15 -17.23 10.03
N ALA A 31 1.12 -18.03 10.48
CA ALA A 31 0.99 -18.82 11.69
C ALA A 31 1.20 -17.93 12.91
N GLU A 32 0.19 -17.83 13.79
CA GLU A 32 0.25 -17.01 15.01
C GLU A 32 1.39 -17.42 15.95
N GLU A 33 1.75 -18.71 15.98
CA GLU A 33 2.79 -19.25 16.88
C GLU A 33 4.21 -18.79 16.50
N LEU A 34 4.42 -18.39 15.25
CA LEU A 34 5.70 -17.88 14.74
C LEU A 34 5.78 -16.36 14.79
N ALA A 35 4.66 -15.68 15.06
CA ALA A 35 4.60 -14.23 15.09
C ALA A 35 5.30 -13.71 16.34
N ASP A 36 6.18 -12.72 16.17
CA ASP A 36 6.75 -12.03 17.30
C ASP A 36 5.78 -10.95 17.84
N SER A 37 6.16 -10.31 18.94
CA SER A 37 5.33 -9.25 19.54
C SER A 37 5.11 -8.05 18.60
N ALA A 38 6.07 -7.78 17.71
CA ALA A 38 6.00 -6.66 16.79
C ALA A 38 5.03 -6.97 15.63
N ASP A 39 5.04 -8.21 15.14
CA ASP A 39 4.10 -8.70 14.13
C ASP A 39 2.65 -8.56 14.62
N ILE A 40 2.38 -8.99 15.85
CA ILE A 40 1.05 -8.88 16.47
C ILE A 40 0.63 -7.41 16.62
N GLU A 41 1.54 -6.53 17.05
CA GLU A 41 1.23 -5.11 17.20
C GLU A 41 0.96 -4.44 15.84
N ALA A 42 1.72 -4.83 14.81
CA ALA A 42 1.54 -4.35 13.45
C ALA A 42 0.17 -4.74 12.89
N GLN A 43 -0.24 -6.00 13.08
CA GLN A 43 -1.56 -6.48 12.66
C GLN A 43 -2.70 -5.68 13.32
N ARG A 44 -2.65 -5.53 14.65
CA ARG A 44 -3.65 -4.73 15.40
C ARG A 44 -3.72 -3.29 14.92
N ARG A 45 -2.57 -2.68 14.60
CA ARG A 45 -2.50 -1.31 14.08
C ARG A 45 -3.10 -1.20 12.68
N ALA A 46 -2.87 -2.19 11.82
CA ALA A 46 -3.44 -2.26 10.48
C ALA A 46 -4.97 -2.38 10.53
N GLU A 47 -5.49 -3.31 11.33
CA GLU A 47 -6.94 -3.49 11.52
C GLU A 47 -7.62 -2.20 12.02
N ALA A 48 -7.01 -1.52 13.00
CA ALA A 48 -7.54 -0.25 13.50
C ALA A 48 -7.53 0.86 12.42
N ALA A 49 -6.56 0.85 11.50
CA ALA A 49 -6.52 1.80 10.39
C ALA A 49 -7.60 1.49 9.35
N ASP A 50 -7.83 0.22 9.03
CA ASP A 50 -8.85 -0.20 8.07
C ASP A 50 -10.26 0.12 8.57
N GLN A 51 -10.51 -0.06 9.86
CA GLN A 51 -11.77 0.36 10.48
C GLN A 51 -12.00 1.87 10.33
N ARG A 52 -10.97 2.69 10.60
CA ARG A 52 -11.07 4.16 10.40
C ARG A 52 -11.32 4.51 8.94
N ALA A 53 -10.60 3.87 8.01
CA ALA A 53 -10.77 4.11 6.58
C ALA A 53 -12.18 3.74 6.11
N SER A 54 -12.70 2.57 6.52
CA SER A 54 -14.04 2.10 6.20
C SER A 54 -15.12 3.07 6.70
N GLN A 55 -15.01 3.55 7.94
CA GLN A 55 -15.93 4.56 8.49
C GLN A 55 -15.90 5.86 7.69
N HIS A 56 -14.70 6.35 7.32
CA HIS A 56 -14.59 7.53 6.47
C HIS A 56 -15.22 7.33 5.10
N GLN A 57 -15.02 6.17 4.45
CA GLN A 57 -15.64 5.86 3.17
C GLN A 57 -17.16 5.78 3.29
N HIS A 58 -17.69 5.14 4.33
CA HIS A 58 -19.12 5.07 4.57
C HIS A 58 -19.75 6.46 4.72
N ASN A 59 -19.12 7.33 5.51
CA ASN A 59 -19.60 8.70 5.71
C ASN A 59 -19.53 9.53 4.43
N ARG A 60 -18.49 9.38 3.61
CA ARG A 60 -18.38 10.06 2.30
C ARG A 60 -19.42 9.59 1.29
N ARG A 61 -19.88 8.35 1.37
CA ARG A 61 -20.92 7.81 0.47
C ARG A 61 -22.32 8.23 0.89
N LYS A 62 -22.49 8.70 2.14
CA LYS A 62 -23.76 9.12 2.71
C LYS A 62 -24.02 10.63 2.57
N SER A 63 -22.98 11.44 2.34
CA SER A 63 -23.07 12.85 1.96
C SER A 63 -23.34 13.03 0.48
#